data_AF-A0A6I9PAP4-F1
#
_entry.id   AF-A0A6I9PAP4-F1
#
_cell.length_a   1.000
_cell.length_b   1.000
_cell.length_c   1.000
_cell.angle_alpha   90.00
_cell.angle_beta   90.00
_cell.angle_gamma   90.00
#
_symmetry.space_group_name_H-M   'P 1'
#
loop_
_entity.id
_entity.type
_entity.pdbx_description
1 polymer ?
#
loop_
_entity_poly.entity_id
_entity_poly.type
_entity_poly.pdbx_seq_one_letter_code
_entity_poly.pdbx_strand_id
1 'polypeptide(L)'
;MVQEAHSALTDLRCRNAEQAFRKALIILDTSTAKEVGLSTLDVLLLLYGHAAALTEIGQPEELGEAQKLLEKIKSFEERTFQCLVYYATGRVFLKENRFTVALKQFSDSLQTVKNKITPGKLTWPFTNEIVKETQPDYFKGMLEQAIELCTFPPPPDAICRLEICLCPMKAEIYLTDPDFKVSAAVGYNVS
;
A
#
# COMPACT_ATOMS: atom_id res chain seq x y z
N MET A 1 -18.45 2.18 -10.66
CA MET A 1 -17.04 2.63 -10.66
C MET A 1 -16.43 2.62 -9.26
N VAL A 2 -16.64 3.63 -8.40
CA VAL A 2 -16.10 3.59 -7.01
C VAL A 2 -16.70 2.42 -6.22
N GLN A 3 -18.01 2.17 -6.42
CA GLN A 3 -18.68 1.01 -5.82
C GLN A 3 -18.19 -0.35 -6.35
N GLU A 4 -17.66 -0.40 -7.57
CA GLU A 4 -17.05 -1.64 -8.09
C GLU A 4 -15.64 -1.79 -7.54
N ALA A 5 -14.90 -0.67 -7.40
CA ALA A 5 -13.52 -0.64 -6.96
C ALA A 5 -13.36 -1.14 -5.52
N HIS A 6 -14.09 -0.58 -4.56
CA HIS A 6 -13.99 -1.01 -3.15
C HIS A 6 -14.57 -2.42 -2.91
N SER A 7 -15.57 -2.85 -3.70
CA SER A 7 -16.16 -4.19 -3.60
C SER A 7 -15.15 -5.21 -4.11
N ALA A 8 -14.54 -4.95 -5.27
CA ALA A 8 -13.45 -5.76 -5.79
C ALA A 8 -12.24 -5.81 -4.85
N LEU A 9 -11.90 -4.69 -4.19
CA LEU A 9 -10.81 -4.64 -3.20
C LEU A 9 -11.14 -5.52 -1.99
N THR A 10 -12.37 -5.46 -1.49
CA THR A 10 -12.85 -6.28 -0.38
C THR A 10 -12.89 -7.77 -0.74
N ASP A 11 -13.24 -8.10 -1.99
CA ASP A 11 -13.28 -9.46 -2.53
C ASP A 11 -11.92 -10.00 -2.98
N LEU A 12 -10.82 -9.27 -2.73
CA LEU A 12 -9.45 -9.62 -3.16
C LEU A 12 -9.30 -9.78 -4.69
N ARG A 13 -10.19 -9.14 -5.46
CA ARG A 13 -10.12 -9.03 -6.93
C ARG A 13 -9.27 -7.82 -7.32
N CYS A 14 -7.99 -7.83 -6.93
CA CYS A 14 -7.12 -6.66 -6.90
C CYS A 14 -6.94 -5.98 -8.27
N ARG A 15 -6.85 -6.76 -9.36
CA ARG A 15 -6.78 -6.22 -10.74
C ARG A 15 -8.06 -5.50 -11.16
N ASN A 16 -9.23 -6.00 -10.74
CA ASN A 16 -10.50 -5.34 -11.03
C ASN A 16 -10.62 -4.05 -10.19
N ALA A 17 -10.18 -4.09 -8.94
CA ALA A 17 -10.14 -2.93 -8.06
C ALA A 17 -9.23 -1.83 -8.64
N GLU A 18 -7.99 -2.19 -9.03
CA GLU A 18 -7.03 -1.30 -9.69
C GLU A 18 -7.67 -0.65 -10.92
N GLN A 19 -8.22 -1.45 -11.83
CA GLN A 19 -8.79 -0.92 -13.07
C GLN A 19 -9.97 0.03 -12.80
N ALA A 20 -10.80 -0.29 -11.81
CA ALA A 20 -11.94 0.54 -11.44
C ALA A 20 -11.52 1.87 -10.80
N PHE A 21 -10.54 1.86 -9.89
CA PHE A 21 -9.97 3.08 -9.32
C PHE A 21 -9.27 3.94 -10.38
N ARG A 22 -8.45 3.32 -11.23
CA ARG A 22 -7.77 4.01 -12.33
C ARG A 22 -8.76 4.71 -13.26
N LYS A 23 -9.83 4.03 -13.66
CA LYS A 23 -10.89 4.64 -14.49
C LYS A 23 -11.57 5.81 -13.78
N ALA A 24 -11.83 5.71 -12.47
CA ALA A 24 -12.42 6.79 -11.70
C ALA A 24 -11.49 8.02 -11.66
N LEU A 25 -10.18 7.80 -11.47
CA LEU A 25 -9.18 8.87 -11.48
C LEU A 25 -9.01 9.52 -12.86
N ILE A 26 -9.06 8.75 -13.95
CA ILE A 26 -9.03 9.31 -15.32
C ILE A 26 -10.19 10.27 -15.54
N ILE A 27 -11.40 9.92 -15.09
CA ILE A 27 -12.57 10.80 -15.20
C ILE A 27 -12.33 12.11 -14.43
N LEU A 28 -11.69 12.04 -13.27
CA LEU A 28 -11.34 13.21 -12.45
C LEU A 28 -10.22 14.07 -13.01
N ASP A 29 -9.36 13.52 -13.86
CA ASP A 29 -8.37 14.33 -14.57
C ASP A 29 -9.01 15.02 -15.79
N THR A 30 -10.07 14.43 -16.37
CA THR A 30 -10.81 15.01 -17.52
C THR A 30 -11.91 16.01 -17.15
N SER A 31 -12.38 16.00 -15.91
CA SER A 31 -13.40 16.91 -15.37
C SER A 31 -12.89 17.47 -14.06
N THR A 32 -13.05 18.77 -13.75
CA THR A 32 -12.48 19.25 -12.49
C THR A 32 -13.18 18.59 -11.30
N ALA A 33 -12.44 18.18 -10.26
CA ALA A 33 -13.03 17.50 -9.09
C ALA A 33 -14.22 18.28 -8.48
N LYS A 34 -14.19 19.62 -8.57
CA LYS A 34 -15.29 20.51 -8.17
C LYS A 34 -16.54 20.39 -9.04
N GLU A 35 -16.40 20.18 -10.35
CA GLU A 35 -17.54 19.95 -11.26
C GLU A 35 -18.29 18.67 -10.93
N VAL A 36 -17.59 17.67 -10.40
CA VAL A 36 -18.15 16.38 -10.00
C VAL A 36 -18.53 16.37 -8.50
N GLY A 37 -18.35 17.49 -7.79
CA GLY A 37 -18.77 17.65 -6.39
C GLY A 37 -17.88 16.93 -5.37
N LEU A 38 -16.62 16.63 -5.69
CA LEU A 38 -15.70 15.94 -4.80
C LEU A 38 -14.85 16.92 -3.98
N SER A 39 -14.67 16.59 -2.71
CA SER A 39 -13.74 17.27 -1.81
C SER A 39 -12.30 16.80 -2.03
N THR A 40 -11.35 17.52 -1.44
CA THR A 40 -9.95 17.07 -1.40
C THR A 40 -9.82 15.69 -0.76
N LEU A 41 -10.52 15.41 0.34
CA LEU A 41 -10.50 14.12 1.02
C LEU A 41 -11.02 12.99 0.11
N ASP A 42 -12.02 13.26 -0.70
CA ASP A 42 -12.54 12.27 -1.65
C ASP A 42 -11.51 11.89 -2.70
N VAL A 43 -10.79 12.88 -3.25
CA VAL A 43 -9.68 12.66 -4.19
C VAL A 43 -8.57 11.86 -3.52
N LEU A 44 -8.20 12.21 -2.29
CA LEU A 44 -7.20 11.48 -1.51
C LEU A 44 -7.60 10.02 -1.26
N LEU A 45 -8.87 9.76 -0.96
CA LEU A 45 -9.40 8.41 -0.81
C LEU A 45 -9.29 7.61 -2.09
N LEU A 46 -9.63 8.19 -3.26
CA LEU A 46 -9.53 7.47 -4.52
C LEU A 46 -8.08 7.11 -4.88
N LEU A 47 -7.14 8.04 -4.65
CA LEU A 47 -5.70 7.78 -4.82
C LEU A 47 -5.23 6.68 -3.84
N TYR A 48 -5.67 6.75 -2.58
CA TYR A 48 -5.36 5.76 -1.56
C TYR A 48 -5.89 4.37 -1.93
N GLY A 49 -7.13 4.27 -2.40
CA GLY A 49 -7.75 3.03 -2.86
C GLY A 49 -7.02 2.43 -4.05
N HIS A 50 -6.59 3.26 -5.02
CA HIS A 50 -5.77 2.81 -6.15
C HIS A 50 -4.42 2.25 -5.68
N ALA A 51 -3.72 2.98 -4.81
CA ALA A 51 -2.45 2.52 -4.23
C ALA A 51 -2.62 1.20 -3.44
N ALA A 52 -3.73 1.05 -2.69
CA ALA A 52 -4.03 -0.17 -1.98
C ALA A 52 -4.27 -1.37 -2.92
N ALA A 53 -4.98 -1.17 -4.04
CA ALA A 53 -5.21 -2.21 -5.04
C ALA A 53 -3.90 -2.64 -5.73
N LEU A 54 -3.05 -1.68 -6.12
CA LEU A 54 -1.73 -1.93 -6.67
C LEU A 54 -0.82 -2.70 -5.67
N THR A 55 -0.86 -2.30 -4.40
CA THR A 55 -0.11 -2.97 -3.33
C THR A 55 -0.55 -4.43 -3.16
N GLU A 56 -1.84 -4.72 -3.33
CA GLU A 56 -2.33 -6.10 -3.27
C GLU A 56 -2.01 -6.93 -4.52
N ILE A 57 -1.80 -6.31 -5.69
CA ILE A 57 -1.26 -6.99 -6.86
C ILE A 57 0.18 -7.45 -6.57
N GLY A 58 0.98 -6.58 -5.94
CA GLY A 58 2.27 -6.96 -5.35
C GLY A 58 3.41 -7.25 -6.33
N GLN A 59 3.21 -6.98 -7.62
CA GLN A 59 4.27 -7.06 -8.63
C GLN A 59 5.17 -5.81 -8.57
N PRO A 60 6.46 -5.89 -8.96
CA PRO A 60 7.40 -4.78 -8.83
C PRO A 60 6.91 -3.48 -9.49
N GLU A 61 6.31 -3.56 -10.68
CA GLU A 61 5.81 -2.41 -11.42
C GLU A 61 4.67 -1.71 -10.65
N GLU A 62 3.69 -2.47 -10.18
CA GLU A 62 2.54 -1.98 -9.43
C GLU A 62 2.94 -1.43 -8.05
N LEU A 63 3.89 -2.06 -7.37
CA LEU A 63 4.45 -1.54 -6.10
C LEU A 63 5.15 -0.19 -6.34
N GLY A 64 5.91 -0.06 -7.43
CA GLY A 64 6.52 1.20 -7.84
C GLY A 64 5.48 2.29 -8.16
N GLU A 65 4.36 1.94 -8.80
CA GLU A 65 3.25 2.87 -9.05
C GLU A 65 2.53 3.28 -7.77
N ALA A 66 2.29 2.32 -6.85
CA ALA A 66 1.69 2.60 -5.55
C ALA A 66 2.53 3.62 -4.76
N GLN A 67 3.86 3.49 -4.76
CA GLN A 67 4.75 4.48 -4.12
C GLN A 67 4.60 5.87 -4.75
N LYS A 68 4.55 5.98 -6.08
CA LYS A 68 4.36 7.28 -6.76
C LYS A 68 3.03 7.93 -6.39
N LEU A 69 1.95 7.15 -6.27
CA LEU A 69 0.65 7.65 -5.83
C LEU A 69 0.70 8.14 -4.38
N LEU A 70 1.39 7.43 -3.49
CA LEU A 70 1.54 7.83 -2.09
C LEU A 70 2.37 9.11 -1.95
N GLU A 71 3.42 9.29 -2.75
CA GLU A 71 4.15 10.56 -2.82
C GLU A 71 3.28 11.70 -3.39
N LYS A 72 2.44 11.42 -4.40
CA LYS A 72 1.44 12.38 -4.90
C LYS A 72 0.45 12.76 -3.80
N ILE A 73 -0.01 11.83 -2.96
CA ILE A 73 -0.92 12.13 -1.84
C ILE A 73 -0.23 13.05 -0.81
N LYS A 74 1.06 12.85 -0.52
CA LYS A 74 1.80 13.68 0.44
C LYS A 74 1.83 15.16 0.05
N SER A 75 1.80 15.49 -1.24
CA SER A 75 1.84 16.89 -1.70
C SER A 75 0.55 17.68 -1.47
N PHE A 76 -0.56 17.03 -1.07
CA PHE A 76 -1.82 17.71 -0.75
C PHE A 76 -1.83 18.39 0.62
N GLU A 77 -0.79 18.20 1.45
CA GLU A 77 -0.64 18.79 2.79
C GLU A 77 -1.80 18.52 3.77
N GLU A 78 -2.67 17.54 3.48
CA GLU A 78 -3.77 17.14 4.36
C GLU A 78 -3.22 16.32 5.53
N ARG A 79 -2.97 17.01 6.65
CA ARG A 79 -2.27 16.46 7.80
C ARG A 79 -3.03 15.32 8.46
N THR A 80 -4.37 15.39 8.46
CA THR A 80 -5.21 14.35 9.06
C THR A 80 -5.13 13.03 8.30
N PHE A 81 -4.81 13.06 7.00
CA PHE A 81 -4.72 11.89 6.14
C PHE A 81 -3.37 11.17 6.22
N GLN A 82 -2.34 11.79 6.81
CA GLN A 82 -0.98 11.26 6.84
C GLN A 82 -0.87 9.90 7.54
N CYS A 83 -1.74 9.61 8.50
CA CYS A 83 -1.79 8.30 9.15
C CYS A 83 -2.02 7.16 8.14
N LEU A 84 -2.91 7.38 7.17
CA LEU A 84 -3.22 6.42 6.12
C LEU A 84 -2.08 6.32 5.10
N VAL A 85 -1.42 7.44 4.79
CA VAL A 85 -0.24 7.45 3.89
C VAL A 85 0.88 6.60 4.47
N TYR A 86 1.26 6.84 5.74
CA TYR A 86 2.27 6.04 6.42
C TYR A 86 1.90 4.56 6.44
N TYR A 87 0.64 4.23 6.75
CA TYR A 87 0.17 2.85 6.74
C TYR A 87 0.28 2.19 5.36
N ALA A 88 -0.20 2.85 4.30
CA ALA A 88 -0.11 2.31 2.95
C ALA A 88 1.34 2.18 2.46
N THR A 89 2.20 3.15 2.77
CA THR A 89 3.64 3.05 2.48
C THR A 89 4.26 1.87 3.22
N GLY A 90 3.92 1.66 4.50
CA GLY A 90 4.36 0.50 5.26
C GLY A 90 3.91 -0.82 4.61
N ARG A 91 2.68 -0.90 4.11
CA ARG A 91 2.17 -2.09 3.41
C ARG A 91 2.92 -2.38 2.12
N VAL A 92 3.31 -1.36 1.36
CA VAL A 92 4.17 -1.55 0.17
C VAL A 92 5.51 -2.18 0.58
N PHE A 93 6.19 -1.61 1.57
CA PHE A 93 7.47 -2.16 2.04
C PHE A 93 7.33 -3.55 2.67
N LEU A 94 6.18 -3.84 3.28
CA LEU A 94 5.88 -5.17 3.79
C LEU A 94 5.75 -6.19 2.64
N LYS A 95 5.09 -5.84 1.53
CA LYS A 95 5.03 -6.69 0.32
C LYS A 95 6.41 -6.92 -0.30
N GLU A 96 7.32 -5.96 -0.17
CA GLU A 96 8.73 -6.09 -0.58
C GLU A 96 9.60 -6.85 0.46
N ASN A 97 9.01 -7.38 1.54
CA ASN A 97 9.71 -7.97 2.70
C ASN A 97 10.85 -7.07 3.25
N ARG A 98 10.64 -5.74 3.22
CA ARG A 98 11.53 -4.72 3.80
C ARG A 98 11.05 -4.34 5.20
N PHE A 99 11.03 -5.33 6.09
CA PHE A 99 10.39 -5.23 7.41
C PHE A 99 10.86 -4.04 8.25
N THR A 100 12.16 -3.72 8.26
CA THR A 100 12.70 -2.57 9.01
C THR A 100 12.13 -1.24 8.51
N VAL A 101 11.98 -1.08 7.19
CA VAL A 101 11.42 0.14 6.59
C VAL A 101 9.92 0.20 6.85
N ALA A 102 9.22 -0.93 6.67
CA ALA A 102 7.79 -1.05 6.95
C ALA A 102 7.47 -0.73 8.43
N LEU A 103 8.27 -1.25 9.37
CA LEU A 103 8.13 -1.02 10.82
C LEU A 103 8.16 0.47 11.16
N LYS A 104 9.09 1.22 10.56
CA LYS A 104 9.17 2.67 10.77
C LYS A 104 7.89 3.36 10.30
N GLN A 105 7.41 3.02 9.10
CA GLN A 105 6.18 3.60 8.54
C GLN A 105 4.95 3.28 9.42
N PHE A 106 4.79 2.03 9.86
CA PHE A 106 3.68 1.67 10.76
C PHE A 106 3.80 2.35 12.12
N SER A 107 5.01 2.53 12.65
CA SER A 107 5.25 3.24 13.91
C SER A 107 4.88 4.73 13.79
N ASP A 108 5.29 5.38 12.70
CA ASP A 108 4.95 6.77 12.40
C ASP A 108 3.42 6.93 12.26
N SER A 109 2.76 6.01 11.56
CA SER A 109 1.29 5.95 11.46
C SER A 109 0.65 5.82 12.85
N LEU A 110 1.08 4.86 13.68
CA LEU A 110 0.54 4.68 15.03
C LEU A 110 0.75 5.92 15.91
N GLN A 111 1.87 6.63 15.75
CA GLN A 111 2.12 7.89 16.47
C GLN A 111 1.10 8.97 16.07
N THR A 112 0.77 9.11 14.79
CA THR A 112 -0.28 10.06 14.35
C THR A 112 -1.65 9.71 14.94
N VAL A 113 -2.00 8.41 15.02
CA VAL A 113 -3.23 7.95 15.67
C VAL A 113 -3.24 8.28 17.17
N LYS A 114 -2.14 8.00 17.89
CA LYS A 114 -1.99 8.35 19.32
C LYS A 114 -2.12 9.85 19.58
N ASN A 115 -1.63 10.67 18.65
CA ASN A 115 -1.75 12.13 18.69
C ASN A 115 -3.13 12.64 18.25
N LYS A 116 -4.07 11.75 17.89
CA LYS A 116 -5.41 12.09 17.37
C LYS A 116 -5.38 12.91 16.08
N ILE A 117 -4.32 12.75 15.28
CA ILE A 117 -4.18 13.36 13.95
C ILE A 117 -4.65 12.34 12.92
N THR A 118 -5.97 12.20 12.82
CA THR A 118 -6.64 11.22 11.95
C THR A 118 -7.84 11.87 11.28
N PRO A 119 -8.30 11.40 10.11
CA PRO A 119 -9.38 12.06 9.39
C PRO A 119 -10.77 11.73 9.98
N GLY A 120 -10.84 10.88 11.02
CA GLY A 120 -12.09 10.28 11.48
C GLY A 120 -12.61 9.25 10.48
N LYS A 121 -13.85 8.79 10.70
CA LYS A 121 -14.50 7.80 9.85
C LYS A 121 -14.87 8.43 8.50
N LEU A 122 -14.35 7.86 7.40
CA LEU A 122 -14.66 8.29 6.05
C LEU A 122 -15.41 7.20 5.28
N THR A 123 -16.16 7.61 4.26
CA THR A 123 -16.84 6.73 3.31
C THR A 123 -16.22 6.86 1.93
N TRP A 124 -16.23 5.79 1.15
CA TRP A 124 -15.81 5.89 -0.25
C TRP A 124 -16.70 6.88 -1.01
N PRO A 125 -16.14 7.75 -1.86
CA PRO A 125 -16.92 8.76 -2.55
C PRO A 125 -18.09 8.18 -3.34
N PHE A 126 -19.25 8.83 -3.25
CA PHE A 126 -20.51 8.38 -3.86
C PHE A 126 -21.04 7.02 -3.36
N THR A 127 -20.62 6.56 -2.18
CA THR A 127 -21.13 5.35 -1.55
C THR A 127 -21.41 5.57 -0.06
N ASN A 128 -22.12 4.64 0.57
CA ASN A 128 -22.29 4.60 2.03
C ASN A 128 -21.28 3.68 2.72
N GLU A 129 -20.35 3.09 1.96
CA GLU A 129 -19.41 2.11 2.50
C GLU A 129 -18.23 2.80 3.15
N ILE A 130 -17.91 2.32 4.35
CA ILE A 130 -16.86 2.89 5.18
C ILE A 130 -15.52 2.33 4.72
N VAL A 131 -14.52 3.19 4.56
CA VAL A 131 -13.16 2.72 4.36
C VAL A 131 -12.62 2.26 5.71
N LYS A 132 -12.37 0.96 5.84
CA LYS A 132 -12.20 0.29 7.14
C LYS A 132 -11.02 0.86 7.92
N GLU A 133 -9.94 1.23 7.22
CA GLU A 133 -8.73 1.85 7.74
C GLU A 133 -8.98 3.24 8.36
N THR A 134 -10.16 3.85 8.17
CA THR A 134 -10.51 5.12 8.81
C THR A 134 -11.26 4.93 10.13
N GLN A 135 -11.62 3.70 10.49
CA GLN A 135 -12.26 3.38 11.77
C GLN A 135 -11.18 3.24 12.86
N PRO A 136 -11.20 4.07 13.93
CA PRO A 136 -10.08 4.15 14.87
C PRO A 136 -9.65 2.82 15.49
N ASP A 137 -10.58 2.05 16.04
CA ASP A 137 -10.26 0.80 16.75
C ASP A 137 -9.74 -0.27 15.78
N TYR A 138 -10.38 -0.38 14.61
CA TYR A 138 -9.97 -1.31 13.56
C TYR A 138 -8.59 -0.96 13.01
N PHE A 139 -8.35 0.33 12.74
CA PHE A 139 -7.09 0.83 12.21
C PHE A 139 -5.93 0.63 13.19
N LYS A 140 -6.16 0.92 14.47
CA LYS A 140 -5.18 0.67 15.52
C LYS A 140 -4.81 -0.81 15.60
N GLY A 141 -5.80 -1.71 15.57
CA GLY A 141 -5.55 -3.15 15.59
C GLY A 141 -4.73 -3.64 14.39
N MET A 142 -5.00 -3.13 13.18
CA MET A 142 -4.19 -3.44 11.99
C MET A 142 -2.75 -2.95 12.12
N LEU A 143 -2.55 -1.74 12.66
CA LEU A 143 -1.21 -1.20 12.89
C LEU A 143 -0.42 -2.03 13.90
N GLU A 144 -1.04 -2.43 15.01
CA GLU A 144 -0.39 -3.24 16.04
C GLU A 144 0.03 -4.62 15.47
N GLN A 145 -0.82 -5.27 14.69
CA GLN A 145 -0.50 -6.54 14.02
C GLN A 145 0.65 -6.37 13.01
N ALA A 146 0.63 -5.31 12.21
CA ALA A 146 1.67 -5.04 11.23
C ALA A 146 3.02 -4.73 11.90
N ILE A 147 3.00 -3.97 13.00
CA ILE A 147 4.19 -3.68 13.82
C ILE A 147 4.75 -4.96 14.43
N GLU A 148 3.91 -5.83 14.99
CA GLU A 148 4.32 -7.11 15.56
C GLU A 148 5.01 -7.98 14.51
N LEU A 149 4.39 -8.13 13.33
CA LEU A 149 4.97 -8.88 12.20
C LEU A 149 6.32 -8.31 11.76
N CYS A 150 6.46 -6.98 11.66
CA CYS A 150 7.74 -6.39 11.27
C CYS A 150 8.80 -6.41 12.38
N THR A 151 8.38 -6.51 13.65
CA THR A 151 9.28 -6.68 14.80
C THR A 151 9.83 -8.10 14.84
N PHE A 152 9.00 -9.08 14.47
CA PHE A 152 9.32 -10.49 14.45
C PHE A 152 9.10 -11.08 13.05
N PRO A 153 9.88 -10.66 12.04
CA PRO A 153 9.71 -11.16 10.68
C PRO A 153 10.03 -12.66 10.60
N PRO A 154 9.46 -13.37 9.61
CA PRO A 154 9.88 -14.73 9.32
C PRO A 154 11.38 -14.78 8.99
N PRO A 155 12.07 -15.90 9.29
CA PRO A 155 13.45 -16.06 8.89
C PRO A 155 13.57 -16.02 7.37
N PRO A 156 14.61 -15.35 6.81
CA PRO A 156 14.81 -15.32 5.38
C PRO A 156 15.23 -16.69 4.84
N ASP A 157 14.90 -16.96 3.58
CA ASP A 157 15.29 -18.19 2.89
C ASP A 157 16.79 -18.23 2.60
N ALA A 158 17.40 -17.06 2.38
CA ALA A 158 18.84 -16.91 2.24
C ALA A 158 19.32 -15.53 2.71
N ILE A 159 20.61 -15.43 3.02
CA ILE A 159 21.27 -14.15 3.35
C ILE A 159 22.46 -13.97 2.41
N CYS A 160 22.42 -12.92 1.60
CA CYS A 160 23.54 -12.53 0.77
C CYS A 160 24.66 -11.94 1.63
N ARG A 161 25.90 -12.41 1.43
CA ARG A 161 27.10 -11.92 2.15
C ARG A 161 28.02 -11.05 1.29
N LEU A 162 27.62 -10.73 0.07
CA LEU A 162 28.39 -9.87 -0.82
C LEU A 162 28.22 -8.41 -0.40
N GLU A 163 29.33 -7.68 -0.28
CA GLU A 163 29.31 -6.28 0.17
C GLU A 163 28.44 -5.37 -0.72
N ILE A 164 28.38 -5.66 -2.03
CA ILE A 164 27.54 -4.92 -2.99
C ILE A 164 26.02 -5.05 -2.71
N CYS A 165 25.61 -6.07 -1.96
CA CYS A 165 24.22 -6.29 -1.57
C CYS A 165 23.89 -5.69 -0.20
N LEU A 166 24.86 -5.11 0.50
CA LEU A 166 24.64 -4.42 1.77
C LEU A 166 24.11 -2.99 1.57
N CYS A 167 24.24 -2.43 0.36
CA CYS A 167 23.71 -1.12 -0.02
C CYS A 167 23.71 -1.00 -1.56
N PRO A 168 22.58 -0.76 -2.28
CA PRO A 168 21.24 -0.34 -1.82
C PRO A 168 20.22 -1.49 -1.69
N MET A 169 20.63 -2.72 -1.97
CA MET A 169 19.79 -3.92 -1.86
C MET A 169 19.68 -4.36 -0.39
N LYS A 170 18.67 -5.20 -0.07
CA LYS A 170 18.62 -5.88 1.23
C LYS A 170 19.41 -7.19 1.18
N ALA A 171 20.03 -7.58 2.29
CA ALA A 171 20.84 -8.80 2.36
C ALA A 171 19.95 -10.05 2.49
N GLU A 172 18.81 -9.91 3.16
CA GLU A 172 17.82 -10.96 3.34
C GLU A 172 17.07 -11.22 2.03
N ILE A 173 17.04 -12.47 1.60
CA ILE A 173 16.34 -12.92 0.40
C ILE A 173 15.17 -13.79 0.85
N TYR A 174 13.99 -13.46 0.35
CA TYR A 174 12.78 -14.25 0.55
C TYR A 174 12.31 -14.78 -0.81
N LEU A 175 11.89 -16.04 -0.86
CA LEU A 175 11.28 -16.61 -2.06
C LEU A 175 9.98 -15.89 -2.46
N THR A 176 9.39 -15.17 -1.50
CA THR A 176 8.22 -14.31 -1.67
C THR A 176 8.57 -12.88 -2.08
N ASP A 177 9.84 -12.56 -2.36
CA ASP A 177 10.20 -11.23 -2.84
C ASP A 177 9.56 -10.96 -4.22
N PRO A 178 8.98 -9.77 -4.45
CA PRO A 178 8.29 -9.45 -5.70
C PRO A 178 9.15 -9.62 -6.97
N ASP A 179 10.46 -9.42 -6.85
CA ASP A 179 11.43 -9.53 -7.93
C ASP A 179 12.16 -10.90 -7.96
N PHE A 180 11.82 -11.82 -7.04
CA PHE A 180 12.42 -13.14 -7.00
C PHE A 180 12.04 -13.94 -8.25
N LYS A 181 13.03 -14.19 -9.11
CA LYS A 181 12.89 -15.08 -10.27
C LYS A 181 13.60 -16.39 -9.98
N VAL A 182 12.84 -17.48 -9.92
CA VAL A 182 13.43 -18.82 -10.04
C VAL A 182 13.98 -18.92 -11.47
N SER A 183 15.30 -18.95 -11.63
CA SER A 183 15.90 -19.27 -12.92
C SER A 183 15.63 -20.74 -13.25
N ALA A 184 14.51 -21.00 -13.92
CA ALA A 184 14.23 -22.30 -14.51
C ALA A 184 15.15 -22.49 -15.75
N ALA A 185 16.38 -22.97 -15.54
CA ALA A 185 17.18 -23.74 -16.51
C ALA A 185 18.59 -24.05 -15.98
N VAL A 186 18.74 -25.15 -15.23
CA VAL A 186 19.94 -25.98 -15.33
C VAL A 186 19.47 -27.40 -15.57
N GLY A 187 19.24 -27.71 -16.84
CA GLY A 187 19.13 -29.10 -17.28
C GLY A 187 20.48 -29.76 -17.10
N TYR A 188 20.62 -30.59 -16.07
CA TYR A 188 21.71 -31.54 -15.97
C TYR A 188 21.51 -32.59 -17.09
N ASN A 189 22.15 -32.37 -18.23
CA ASN A 189 22.47 -33.48 -19.13
C ASN A 189 23.60 -34.27 -18.46
N VAL A 190 23.21 -35.35 -17.79
CA VAL A 190 24.13 -36.45 -17.51
C VAL A 190 24.17 -37.28 -18.79
N SER A 191 25.29 -37.22 -19.50
CA SER A 191 25.68 -38.15 -20.55
C SER A 191 27.05 -38.70 -20.20
#